data_AF-A0A524AXJ5-F1
#
_entry.id   AF-A0A524AXJ5-F1
#
_cell.length_a   1.000
_cell.length_b   1.000
_cell.length_c   1.000
_cell.angle_alpha   90.00
_cell.angle_beta   90.00
_cell.angle_gamma   90.00
#
_symmetry.space_group_name_H-M   'P 1'
#
loop_
_entity.id
_entity.type
_entity.pdbx_description
1 polymer ?
#
loop_
_entity_poly.entity_id
_entity_poly.type
_entity_poly.pdbx_seq_one_letter_code
_entity_poly.pdbx_strand_id
1 'polypeptide(L)'
;QGTTKQALLNQNKQLNGELTRLKVNLQTRNALLLENQKLKQLLGASYHVNDQKFTLGRVSSVSQSRLKKQIIINKGSNDGLKTGRVVLGSKGVIGQIIQITPLYATVLMITDPTQHVPIKNQRNGVRGISKGIASGQEKLVVNFIEPDFDIALGDVFLTSAIGSKFPAGYPVGKVTHVEQHTDEPFLHIELTPMQTIEQLEFVLIGGDN
;
A
#
# COMPACT_ATOMS: atom_id res chain seq x y z
N GLN A 1 47.67 -45.07 4.43
CA GLN A 1 47.41 -43.71 3.89
C GLN A 1 45.98 -43.51 3.35
N GLY A 2 45.18 -44.56 3.07
CA GLY A 2 43.80 -44.42 2.56
C GLY A 2 42.72 -44.05 3.59
N THR A 3 42.87 -44.48 4.85
CA THR A 3 41.88 -44.28 5.93
C THR A 3 41.71 -42.82 6.34
N THR A 4 42.80 -42.04 6.40
CA THR A 4 42.78 -40.61 6.71
C THR A 4 42.08 -39.79 5.63
N LYS A 5 42.24 -40.15 4.34
CA LYS A 5 41.59 -39.47 3.21
C LYS A 5 40.09 -39.72 3.20
N GLN A 6 39.64 -40.94 3.49
CA GLN A 6 38.21 -41.27 3.61
C GLN A 6 37.56 -40.61 4.82
N ALA A 7 38.24 -40.54 5.96
CA ALA A 7 37.76 -39.82 7.14
C ALA A 7 37.58 -38.31 6.84
N LEU A 8 38.57 -37.68 6.19
CA LEU A 8 38.49 -36.28 5.77
C LEU A 8 37.36 -36.03 4.77
N LEU A 9 37.14 -36.93 3.81
CA LEU A 9 36.05 -36.82 2.84
C LEU A 9 34.67 -36.94 3.52
N ASN A 10 34.52 -37.84 4.49
CA ASN A 10 33.28 -37.97 5.26
C ASN A 10 33.03 -36.76 6.14
N GLN A 11 34.07 -36.24 6.80
CA GLN A 11 33.98 -35.03 7.60
C GLN A 11 33.65 -33.81 6.74
N ASN A 12 34.22 -33.68 5.54
CA ASN A 12 33.90 -32.60 4.61
C ASN A 12 32.44 -32.69 4.13
N LYS A 13 31.93 -33.91 3.85
CA LYS A 13 30.52 -34.13 3.52
C LYS A 13 29.58 -33.75 4.68
N GLN A 14 29.90 -34.14 5.91
CA GLN A 14 29.13 -33.78 7.09
C GLN A 14 29.12 -32.26 7.31
N LEU A 15 30.28 -31.62 7.28
CA LEU A 15 30.42 -30.17 7.43
C LEU A 15 29.65 -29.40 6.33
N ASN A 16 29.69 -29.87 5.07
CA ASN A 16 28.91 -29.25 4.00
C ASN A 16 27.39 -29.42 4.19
N GLY A 17 26.96 -30.57 4.73
CA GLY A 17 25.57 -30.81 5.09
C GLY A 17 25.09 -29.87 6.20
N GLU A 18 25.88 -29.72 7.26
CA GLU A 18 25.61 -28.78 8.36
C GLU A 18 25.60 -27.33 7.88
N LEU A 19 26.56 -26.94 7.04
CA LEU A 19 26.66 -25.60 6.48
C LEU A 19 25.44 -25.27 5.59
N THR A 20 24.97 -26.24 4.82
CA THR A 20 23.74 -26.10 4.01
C THR A 20 22.52 -25.91 4.91
N ARG A 21 22.37 -26.74 5.95
CA ARG A 21 21.28 -26.63 6.92
C ARG A 21 21.31 -25.29 7.65
N LEU A 22 22.49 -24.83 8.07
CA LEU A 22 22.66 -23.55 8.75
C LEU A 22 22.31 -22.37 7.83
N LYS A 23 22.69 -22.43 6.55
CA LYS A 23 22.30 -21.43 5.54
C LYS A 23 20.78 -21.35 5.37
N VAL A 24 20.10 -22.49 5.25
CA VAL A 24 18.63 -22.53 5.15
C VAL A 24 17.99 -21.92 6.40
N ASN A 25 18.43 -22.31 7.59
CA ASN A 25 17.92 -21.75 8.85
C ASN A 25 18.14 -20.22 8.95
N LEU A 26 19.30 -19.72 8.53
CA LEU A 26 19.58 -18.28 8.49
C LEU A 26 18.66 -17.55 7.52
N GLN A 27 18.42 -18.12 6.33
CA GLN A 27 17.47 -17.55 5.37
C GLN A 27 16.05 -17.49 5.94
N THR A 28 15.57 -18.57 6.57
CA THR A 28 14.26 -18.60 7.23
C THR A 28 14.15 -17.56 8.34
N ARG A 29 15.17 -17.46 9.21
CA ARG A 29 15.19 -16.48 10.30
C ARG A 29 15.16 -15.05 9.78
N ASN A 30 15.92 -14.76 8.73
CA ASN A 30 15.93 -13.44 8.10
C ASN A 30 14.56 -13.11 7.48
N ALA A 31 13.89 -14.06 6.83
CA ALA A 31 12.54 -13.87 6.30
C ALA A 31 11.52 -13.54 7.41
N LEU A 32 11.55 -14.29 8.53
CA LEU A 32 10.66 -14.04 9.67
C LEU A 32 10.91 -12.68 10.33
N LEU A 33 12.18 -12.24 10.42
CA LEU A 33 12.51 -10.92 10.94
C LEU A 33 11.95 -9.80 10.08
N LEU A 34 12.04 -9.92 8.75
CA LEU A 34 11.48 -8.96 7.80
C LEU A 34 9.94 -8.91 7.90
N GLU A 35 9.28 -10.06 7.97
CA GLU A 35 7.82 -10.14 8.15
C GLU A 35 7.39 -9.47 9.47
N ASN A 36 8.09 -9.75 10.57
CA ASN A 36 7.81 -9.13 11.87
C ASN A 36 7.97 -7.60 11.83
N GLN A 37 9.00 -7.10 11.13
CA GLN A 37 9.19 -5.66 10.94
C GLN A 37 8.03 -5.03 10.15
N LYS A 38 7.57 -5.66 9.06
CA LYS A 38 6.42 -5.18 8.28
C LYS A 38 5.14 -5.15 9.11
N LEU A 39 4.86 -6.21 9.88
CA LEU A 39 3.71 -6.28 10.77
C LEU A 39 3.75 -5.18 11.84
N LYS A 40 4.91 -4.92 12.43
CA LYS A 40 5.10 -3.83 13.40
C LYS A 40 4.82 -2.46 12.79
N GLN A 41 5.27 -2.20 11.56
CA GLN A 41 4.97 -0.95 10.86
C GLN A 41 3.47 -0.77 10.62
N LEU A 42 2.77 -1.85 10.21
CA LEU A 42 1.33 -1.81 10.00
C LEU A 42 0.54 -1.60 11.30
N LEU A 43 0.91 -2.30 12.38
CA LEU A 43 0.29 -2.08 13.69
C LEU A 43 0.54 -0.65 14.18
N GLY A 44 1.75 -0.14 14.03
CA GLY A 44 2.06 1.26 14.31
C GLY A 44 1.15 2.23 13.55
N ALA A 45 0.91 1.96 12.26
CA ALA A 45 -0.04 2.74 11.46
C ALA A 45 -1.48 2.62 11.97
N SER A 46 -1.91 1.45 12.44
CA SER A 46 -3.26 1.27 13.00
C SER A 46 -3.46 1.99 14.34
N TYR A 47 -2.45 2.08 15.21
CA TYR A 47 -2.57 2.77 16.49
C TYR A 47 -2.78 4.28 16.37
N HIS A 48 -2.39 4.88 15.24
CA HIS A 48 -2.66 6.29 14.95
C HIS A 48 -4.11 6.54 14.51
N VAL A 49 -4.92 5.47 14.43
CA VAL A 49 -6.28 5.49 13.94
C VAL A 49 -7.23 5.16 15.09
N ASN A 50 -7.96 6.17 15.57
CA ASN A 50 -8.91 6.04 16.68
C ASN A 50 -9.96 4.94 16.44
N ASP A 51 -10.21 4.11 17.47
CA ASP A 51 -11.36 3.21 17.73
C ASP A 51 -11.90 2.30 16.60
N GLN A 52 -11.27 2.26 15.43
CA GLN A 52 -11.75 1.51 14.29
C GLN A 52 -11.18 0.08 14.30
N LYS A 53 -12.04 -0.94 14.18
CA LYS A 53 -11.61 -2.34 14.07
C LYS A 53 -10.96 -2.55 12.70
N PHE A 54 -9.82 -3.23 12.66
CA PHE A 54 -9.13 -3.58 11.42
C PHE A 54 -8.98 -5.09 11.26
N THR A 55 -9.16 -5.57 10.04
CA THR A 55 -8.84 -6.95 9.64
C THR A 55 -7.51 -6.94 8.90
N LEU A 56 -6.55 -7.76 9.34
CA LEU A 56 -5.29 -7.96 8.64
C LEU A 56 -5.50 -8.91 7.45
N GLY A 57 -5.06 -8.50 6.27
CA GLY A 57 -5.05 -9.32 5.05
C GLY A 57 -3.66 -9.37 4.41
N ARG A 58 -3.41 -10.44 3.66
CA ARG A 58 -2.22 -10.62 2.84
C ARG A 58 -2.58 -10.42 1.37
N VAL A 59 -1.72 -9.71 0.64
CA VAL A 59 -1.86 -9.52 -0.81
C VAL A 59 -1.52 -10.85 -1.50
N SER A 60 -2.47 -11.40 -2.25
CA SER A 60 -2.30 -12.64 -3.01
C SER A 60 -1.85 -12.39 -4.45
N SER A 61 -2.32 -11.30 -5.07
CA SER A 61 -1.89 -10.93 -6.41
C SER A 61 -2.03 -9.42 -6.65
N VAL A 62 -1.28 -8.94 -7.63
CA VAL A 62 -1.25 -7.54 -8.05
C VAL A 62 -1.45 -7.49 -9.57
N SER A 63 -2.35 -6.62 -10.02
CA SER A 63 -2.61 -6.40 -11.45
C SER A 63 -2.54 -4.90 -11.75
N GLN A 64 -1.56 -4.50 -12.57
CA GLN A 64 -1.26 -3.10 -12.89
C GLN A 64 -1.13 -2.88 -14.39
N SER A 65 -2.27 -2.86 -15.07
CA SER A 65 -2.31 -2.31 -16.41
C SER A 65 -2.42 -0.79 -16.36
N ARG A 66 -2.17 -0.10 -17.48
CA ARG A 66 -2.34 1.36 -17.58
C ARG A 66 -3.76 1.81 -17.24
N LEU A 67 -4.77 1.02 -17.60
CA LEU A 67 -6.19 1.37 -17.48
C LEU A 67 -6.85 0.78 -16.24
N LYS A 68 -6.24 -0.23 -15.64
CA LYS A 68 -6.81 -0.96 -14.50
C LYS A 68 -5.72 -1.40 -13.53
N LYS A 69 -5.84 -0.93 -12.30
CA LYS A 69 -4.91 -1.12 -11.19
C LYS A 69 -5.68 -1.68 -9.98
N GLN A 70 -5.48 -2.97 -9.72
CA GLN A 70 -6.16 -3.69 -8.64
C GLN A 70 -5.21 -4.66 -7.92
N ILE A 71 -5.56 -5.00 -6.69
CA ILE A 71 -4.94 -6.10 -5.94
C ILE A 71 -6.00 -7.08 -5.46
N ILE A 72 -5.59 -8.32 -5.24
CA ILE A 72 -6.42 -9.34 -4.58
C ILE A 72 -5.82 -9.61 -3.20
N ILE A 73 -6.68 -9.69 -2.20
CA ILE A 73 -6.30 -10.01 -0.82
C ILE A 73 -6.94 -11.33 -0.39
N ASN A 74 -6.25 -12.08 0.48
CA ASN A 74 -6.69 -13.39 0.98
C ASN A 74 -7.74 -13.30 2.12
N LYS A 75 -8.64 -12.32 2.00
CA LYS A 75 -9.73 -12.07 2.94
C LYS A 75 -11.00 -11.80 2.18
N GLY A 76 -12.11 -12.38 2.63
CA GLY A 76 -13.40 -12.31 1.94
C GLY A 76 -14.57 -12.06 2.88
N SER A 77 -15.77 -12.42 2.43
CA SER A 77 -16.98 -12.27 3.26
C SER A 77 -16.96 -13.16 4.50
N ASN A 78 -16.24 -14.29 4.48
CA ASN A 78 -16.07 -15.14 5.67
C ASN A 78 -15.27 -14.45 6.77
N ASP A 79 -14.45 -13.46 6.42
CA ASP A 79 -13.72 -12.60 7.36
C ASP A 79 -14.52 -11.33 7.72
N GLY A 80 -15.80 -11.25 7.36
CA GLY A 80 -16.68 -10.10 7.64
C GLY A 80 -16.47 -8.89 6.72
N LEU A 81 -15.72 -9.04 5.62
CA LEU A 81 -15.48 -7.93 4.70
C LEU A 81 -16.74 -7.59 3.88
N LYS A 82 -16.87 -6.31 3.54
CA LYS A 82 -17.97 -5.77 2.70
C LYS A 82 -17.41 -4.90 1.57
N THR A 83 -18.14 -4.81 0.46
CA THR A 83 -17.75 -3.90 -0.62
C THR A 83 -17.75 -2.46 -0.10
N GLY A 84 -16.81 -1.66 -0.59
CA GLY A 84 -16.63 -0.28 -0.15
C GLY A 84 -15.69 -0.08 1.04
N ARG A 85 -15.15 -1.14 1.67
CA ARG A 85 -14.14 -0.97 2.72
C ARG A 85 -12.84 -0.38 2.16
N VAL A 86 -12.25 0.51 2.95
CA VAL A 86 -10.91 1.02 2.67
C VAL A 86 -9.86 0.01 3.05
N VAL A 87 -8.83 -0.05 2.22
CA VAL A 87 -7.64 -0.86 2.41
C VAL A 87 -6.45 0.07 2.57
N LEU A 88 -5.68 -0.17 3.63
CA LEU A 88 -4.58 0.66 4.08
C LEU A 88 -3.28 -0.15 4.08
N GLY A 89 -2.20 0.50 3.67
CA GLY A 89 -0.83 0.03 3.89
C GLY A 89 -0.23 0.66 5.14
N SER A 90 1.07 0.45 5.35
CA SER A 90 1.77 1.01 6.50
C SER A 90 2.04 2.50 6.38
N LYS A 91 2.05 3.04 5.15
CA LYS A 91 2.35 4.44 4.88
C LYS A 91 1.15 5.27 4.42
N GLY A 92 0.07 4.64 3.98
CA GLY A 92 -1.05 5.36 3.38
C GLY A 92 -2.12 4.46 2.79
N VAL A 93 -3.10 5.08 2.16
CA VAL A 93 -4.24 4.40 1.54
C VAL A 93 -3.78 3.61 0.32
N ILE A 94 -4.24 2.37 0.21
CA ILE A 94 -4.04 1.53 -0.98
C ILE A 94 -5.22 1.69 -1.94
N GLY A 95 -6.44 1.64 -1.41
CA GLY A 95 -7.63 1.66 -2.24
C GLY A 95 -8.87 1.21 -1.50
N GLN A 96 -9.81 0.64 -2.26
CA GLN A 96 -11.12 0.25 -1.77
C GLN A 96 -11.56 -1.09 -2.34
N ILE A 97 -12.22 -1.91 -1.52
CA ILE A 97 -12.80 -3.17 -1.97
C ILE A 97 -13.95 -2.91 -2.94
N ILE A 98 -13.85 -3.44 -4.15
CA ILE A 98 -14.89 -3.34 -5.19
C ILE A 98 -15.64 -4.66 -5.42
N GLN A 99 -15.03 -5.80 -5.10
CA GLN A 99 -15.62 -7.13 -5.28
C GLN A 99 -15.20 -8.04 -4.14
N ILE A 100 -16.09 -8.95 -3.74
CA ILE A 100 -15.86 -9.90 -2.65
C ILE A 100 -16.36 -11.28 -3.06
N THR A 101 -15.56 -12.27 -2.68
CA THR A 101 -15.90 -13.69 -2.66
C THR A 101 -15.78 -14.19 -1.21
N PRO A 102 -16.16 -15.45 -0.91
CA PRO A 102 -16.01 -15.99 0.45
C PRO A 102 -14.60 -15.91 1.02
N LEU A 103 -13.56 -16.08 0.18
CA LEU A 103 -12.16 -16.20 0.61
C LEU A 103 -11.25 -15.04 0.16
N TYR A 104 -11.68 -14.27 -0.84
CA TYR A 104 -10.87 -13.22 -1.45
C TYR A 104 -11.68 -11.95 -1.69
N ALA A 105 -10.98 -10.82 -1.74
CA ALA A 105 -11.54 -9.53 -2.12
C ALA A 105 -10.64 -8.83 -3.14
N THR A 106 -11.26 -8.16 -4.10
CA THR A 106 -10.59 -7.32 -5.09
C THR A 106 -10.62 -5.88 -4.63
N VAL A 107 -9.46 -5.26 -4.56
CA VAL A 107 -9.27 -3.86 -4.16
C VAL A 107 -8.92 -3.04 -5.40
N LEU A 108 -9.70 -2.00 -5.68
CA LEU A 108 -9.39 -0.99 -6.68
C LEU A 108 -8.43 0.03 -6.06
N MET A 109 -7.25 0.20 -6.65
CA MET A 109 -6.20 1.05 -6.09
C MET A 109 -6.49 2.53 -6.31
N ILE A 110 -5.98 3.39 -5.42
CA ILE A 110 -6.07 4.86 -5.57
C ILE A 110 -5.34 5.37 -6.83
N THR A 111 -4.39 4.61 -7.33
CA THR A 111 -3.62 4.90 -8.55
C THR A 111 -4.34 4.48 -9.84
N ASP A 112 -5.52 3.86 -9.72
CA ASP A 112 -6.38 3.53 -10.85
C ASP A 112 -7.01 4.80 -11.45
N PRO A 113 -7.04 4.97 -12.79
CA PRO A 113 -7.61 6.17 -13.42
C PRO A 113 -9.11 6.39 -13.18
N THR A 114 -9.83 5.34 -12.80
CA THR A 114 -11.27 5.38 -12.52
C THR A 114 -11.58 5.62 -11.04
N GLN A 115 -10.59 5.46 -10.16
CA GLN A 115 -10.76 5.64 -8.72
C GLN A 115 -10.61 7.11 -8.33
N HIS A 116 -11.67 7.66 -7.74
CA HIS A 116 -11.69 9.05 -7.26
C HIS A 116 -11.69 9.07 -5.74
N VAL A 117 -10.72 9.78 -5.16
CA VAL A 117 -10.54 9.87 -3.71
C VAL A 117 -10.61 11.33 -3.28
N PRO A 118 -11.60 11.72 -2.47
CA PRO A 118 -11.63 13.04 -1.86
C PRO A 118 -10.48 13.23 -0.88
N ILE A 119 -9.74 14.30 -1.08
CA ILE A 119 -8.52 14.61 -0.33
C ILE A 119 -8.56 16.02 0.23
N LYS A 120 -7.71 16.25 1.23
CA LYS A 120 -7.42 17.56 1.79
C LYS A 120 -5.91 17.70 2.00
N ASN A 121 -5.38 18.88 1.71
CA ASN A 121 -4.00 19.21 2.01
C ASN A 121 -3.83 19.25 3.54
N GLN A 122 -2.79 18.60 4.05
CA GLN A 122 -2.54 18.49 5.49
C GLN A 122 -2.21 19.84 6.14
N ARG A 123 -1.54 20.74 5.42
CA ARG A 123 -1.04 22.02 5.94
C ARG A 123 -2.14 23.06 6.07
N ASN A 124 -2.98 23.21 5.06
CA ASN A 124 -3.97 24.29 4.99
C ASN A 124 -5.43 23.83 4.82
N GLY A 125 -5.68 22.51 4.71
CA GLY A 125 -7.02 21.95 4.64
C GLY A 125 -7.74 22.12 3.30
N VAL A 126 -7.07 22.69 2.28
CA VAL A 126 -7.63 22.84 0.92
C VAL A 126 -8.04 21.49 0.37
N ARG A 127 -9.23 21.42 -0.21
CA ARG A 127 -9.86 20.16 -0.64
C ARG A 127 -9.78 20.02 -2.15
N GLY A 128 -9.69 18.77 -2.59
CA GLY A 128 -9.74 18.40 -4.00
C GLY A 128 -10.13 16.94 -4.15
N ILE A 129 -10.07 16.45 -5.39
CA ILE A 129 -10.30 15.04 -5.70
C ILE A 129 -9.07 14.50 -6.42
N SER A 130 -8.42 13.49 -5.84
CA SER A 130 -7.35 12.78 -6.54
C SER A 130 -7.88 11.63 -7.38
N LYS A 131 -7.22 11.37 -8.50
CA LYS A 131 -7.40 10.14 -9.29
C LYS A 131 -6.06 9.65 -9.83
N GLY A 132 -6.00 8.37 -10.19
CA GLY A 132 -4.86 7.80 -10.88
C GLY A 132 -4.62 8.36 -12.28
N ILE A 133 -3.38 8.25 -12.76
CA ILE A 133 -3.03 8.53 -14.16
C ILE A 133 -3.02 7.21 -14.95
N ALA A 134 -3.58 7.23 -16.17
CA ALA A 134 -3.57 6.12 -17.12
C ALA A 134 -2.19 5.88 -17.74
N SER A 135 -1.19 5.59 -16.90
CA SER A 135 0.20 5.41 -17.26
C SER A 135 0.79 4.17 -16.58
N GLY A 136 2.01 3.80 -16.99
CA GLY A 136 2.79 2.77 -16.31
C GLY A 136 3.43 3.25 -15.01
N GLN A 137 3.27 4.52 -14.65
CA GLN A 137 3.82 5.09 -13.41
C GLN A 137 2.75 5.13 -12.32
N GLU A 138 3.19 5.00 -11.06
CA GLU A 138 2.36 5.24 -9.88
C GLU A 138 2.29 6.74 -9.59
N LYS A 139 1.41 7.45 -10.30
CA LYS A 139 1.14 8.87 -10.08
C LYS A 139 -0.34 9.13 -9.92
N LEU A 140 -0.65 10.20 -9.19
CA LEU A 140 -1.99 10.73 -9.00
C LEU A 140 -2.02 12.17 -9.53
N VAL A 141 -3.18 12.59 -10.02
CA VAL A 141 -3.48 14.01 -10.26
C VAL A 141 -4.55 14.48 -9.29
N VAL A 142 -4.49 15.75 -8.88
CA VAL A 142 -5.53 16.39 -8.06
C VAL A 142 -6.31 17.38 -8.92
N ASN A 143 -7.63 17.27 -8.87
CA ASN A 143 -8.55 18.17 -9.56
C ASN A 143 -9.30 19.05 -8.56
N PHE A 144 -9.88 20.14 -9.08
CA PHE A 144 -10.80 21.05 -8.37
C PHE A 144 -10.12 21.89 -7.28
N ILE A 145 -8.89 22.34 -7.53
CA ILE A 145 -8.20 23.32 -6.68
C ILE A 145 -7.96 24.58 -7.52
N GLU A 146 -8.52 25.71 -7.09
CA GLU A 146 -8.36 27.00 -7.75
C GLU A 146 -6.93 27.58 -7.52
N PRO A 147 -6.41 28.40 -8.45
CA PRO A 147 -5.06 28.96 -8.35
C PRO A 147 -4.78 29.82 -7.11
N ASP A 148 -5.81 30.42 -6.51
CA ASP A 148 -5.68 31.26 -5.31
C ASP A 148 -5.32 30.45 -4.05
N PHE A 149 -5.43 29.12 -4.10
CA PHE A 149 -5.03 28.26 -3.00
C PHE A 149 -3.53 27.96 -3.03
N ASP A 150 -2.85 28.27 -1.93
CA ASP A 150 -1.44 27.97 -1.71
C ASP A 150 -1.19 26.44 -1.62
N ILE A 151 -0.74 25.82 -2.71
CA ILE A 151 -0.25 24.43 -2.73
C ILE A 151 1.25 24.43 -3.06
N ALA A 152 2.04 23.80 -2.19
CA ALA A 152 3.50 23.79 -2.32
C ALA A 152 4.06 22.41 -2.64
N LEU A 153 5.21 22.38 -3.32
CA LEU A 153 5.98 21.15 -3.51
C LEU A 153 6.29 20.51 -2.15
N GLY A 154 6.01 19.22 -2.06
CA GLY A 154 6.22 18.44 -0.85
C GLY A 154 5.08 18.47 0.17
N ASP A 155 4.02 19.24 -0.07
CA ASP A 155 2.78 19.14 0.72
C ASP A 155 2.23 17.70 0.66
N VAL A 156 1.59 17.27 1.75
CA VAL A 156 0.98 15.94 1.86
C VAL A 156 -0.54 16.09 1.80
N PHE A 157 -1.17 15.26 0.98
CA PHE A 157 -2.63 15.14 0.94
C PHE A 157 -3.09 13.92 1.75
N LEU A 158 -4.14 14.14 2.53
CA LEU A 158 -4.84 13.15 3.34
C LEU A 158 -6.24 12.93 2.80
N THR A 159 -6.85 11.78 3.06
CA THR A 159 -8.29 11.58 2.79
C THR A 159 -9.14 12.56 3.61
N SER A 160 -10.25 13.05 3.02
CA SER A 160 -11.05 14.12 3.63
C SER A 160 -12.36 13.66 4.32
N ALA A 161 -12.75 12.39 4.20
CA ALA A 161 -14.06 11.83 4.62
C ALA A 161 -15.32 12.41 3.96
N ILE A 162 -15.21 13.42 3.11
CA ILE A 162 -16.38 14.08 2.55
C ILE A 162 -16.89 13.30 1.36
N GLY A 163 -18.19 12.97 1.38
CA GLY A 163 -18.92 12.36 0.26
C GLY A 163 -18.37 11.00 -0.18
N SER A 164 -17.43 10.40 0.56
CA SER A 164 -16.78 9.16 0.17
C SER A 164 -16.70 8.18 1.32
N LYS A 165 -16.55 6.92 0.94
CA LYS A 165 -16.35 5.78 1.83
C LYS A 165 -14.94 5.75 2.43
N PHE A 166 -14.10 6.78 2.19
CA PHE A 166 -12.77 6.88 2.75
C PHE A 166 -12.79 7.63 4.07
N PRO A 167 -12.42 7.04 5.21
CA PRO A 167 -12.33 7.76 6.47
C PRO A 167 -11.27 8.86 6.38
N ALA A 168 -11.40 9.92 7.19
CA ALA A 168 -10.52 11.09 7.08
C ALA A 168 -9.15 10.82 7.71
N GLY A 169 -8.12 11.50 7.19
CA GLY A 169 -6.81 11.61 7.85
C GLY A 169 -5.76 10.60 7.37
N TYR A 170 -6.03 9.81 6.32
CA TYR A 170 -5.06 8.84 5.83
C TYR A 170 -4.21 9.43 4.72
N PRO A 171 -2.87 9.29 4.77
CA PRO A 171 -2.00 9.76 3.71
C PRO A 171 -2.33 9.14 2.35
N VAL A 172 -2.43 9.98 1.34
CA VAL A 172 -2.69 9.59 -0.05
C VAL A 172 -1.42 9.76 -0.87
N GLY A 173 -0.85 10.96 -0.88
CA GLY A 173 0.35 11.24 -1.66
C GLY A 173 1.00 12.57 -1.30
N LYS A 174 2.21 12.76 -1.82
CA LYS A 174 3.03 13.96 -1.65
C LYS A 174 3.10 14.72 -2.98
N VAL A 175 2.93 16.03 -2.93
CA VAL A 175 3.00 16.91 -4.10
C VAL A 175 4.41 16.87 -4.70
N THR A 176 4.47 16.54 -5.99
CA THR A 176 5.72 16.50 -6.77
C THR A 176 5.73 17.48 -7.93
N HIS A 177 4.56 17.98 -8.34
CA HIS A 177 4.44 19.00 -9.38
C HIS A 177 3.22 19.87 -9.09
N VAL A 178 3.34 21.17 -9.35
CA VAL A 178 2.25 22.15 -9.29
C VAL A 178 2.44 23.08 -10.47
N GLU A 179 1.43 23.22 -11.30
CA GLU A 179 1.43 24.08 -12.46
C GLU A 179 0.06 24.73 -12.65
N GLN A 180 0.06 25.98 -13.09
CA GLN A 180 -1.13 26.68 -13.51
C GLN A 180 -1.06 26.83 -15.03
N HIS A 181 -2.00 26.22 -15.74
CA HIS A 181 -2.16 26.47 -17.17
C HIS A 181 -3.04 27.70 -17.37
N THR A 182 -2.60 28.63 -18.22
CA THR A 182 -3.29 29.92 -18.45
C THR A 182 -4.74 29.75 -18.89
N ASP A 183 -5.06 28.64 -19.55
CA ASP A 183 -6.38 28.33 -20.11
C ASP A 183 -7.22 27.38 -19.23
N GLU A 184 -6.74 27.02 -18.03
CA GLU A 184 -7.45 26.11 -17.13
C GLU A 184 -7.90 26.79 -15.83
N PRO A 185 -9.14 26.54 -15.36
CA PRO A 185 -9.67 27.16 -14.15
C PRO A 185 -9.09 26.57 -12.85
N PHE A 186 -8.32 25.49 -12.92
CA PHE A 186 -7.78 24.78 -11.77
C PHE A 186 -6.28 24.53 -11.93
N LEU A 187 -5.58 24.33 -10.81
CA LEU A 187 -4.19 23.90 -10.79
C LEU A 187 -4.04 22.46 -11.29
N HIS A 188 -3.02 22.22 -12.11
CA HIS A 188 -2.52 20.88 -12.41
C HIS A 188 -1.52 20.46 -11.33
N ILE A 189 -1.91 19.50 -10.49
CA ILE A 189 -1.11 19.03 -9.35
C ILE A 189 -0.87 17.54 -9.51
N GLU A 190 0.40 17.13 -9.48
CA GLU A 190 0.77 15.70 -9.44
C GLU A 190 1.22 15.29 -8.05
N LEU A 191 0.76 14.12 -7.61
CA LEU A 191 1.21 13.47 -6.39
C LEU A 191 1.93 12.16 -6.69
N THR A 192 2.97 11.90 -5.90
CA THR A 192 3.50 10.54 -5.71
C THR A 192 2.76 9.88 -4.56
N PRO A 193 2.18 8.67 -4.73
CA PRO A 193 1.50 7.95 -3.65
C PRO A 193 2.40 7.74 -2.43
N MET A 194 1.85 7.90 -1.23
CA MET A 194 2.61 7.70 0.01
C MET A 194 2.97 6.22 0.23
N GLN A 195 2.12 5.33 -0.27
CA GLN A 195 2.31 3.89 -0.22
C GLN A 195 2.50 3.36 -1.65
N THR A 196 3.66 2.72 -1.87
CA THR A 196 3.97 2.01 -3.12
C THR A 196 3.57 0.55 -3.02
N ILE A 197 3.33 -0.07 -4.18
CA ILE A 197 2.85 -1.45 -4.27
C ILE A 197 3.96 -2.52 -4.31
N GLU A 198 5.16 -2.14 -4.73
CA GLU A 198 6.26 -3.05 -5.10
C GLU A 198 6.70 -3.98 -3.96
N GLN A 199 6.40 -3.60 -2.71
CA GLN A 199 6.74 -4.36 -1.51
C GLN A 199 5.53 -4.62 -0.60
N LEU A 200 4.31 -4.44 -1.13
CA LEU A 200 3.09 -4.58 -0.34
C LEU A 200 2.73 -6.05 -0.17
N GLU A 201 2.98 -6.57 1.03
CA GLU A 201 2.65 -7.96 1.39
C GLU A 201 1.40 -8.05 2.27
N PHE A 202 1.22 -7.07 3.15
CA PHE A 202 0.14 -7.04 4.12
C PHE A 202 -0.59 -5.70 4.06
N VAL A 203 -1.89 -5.76 4.33
CA VAL A 203 -2.78 -4.60 4.37
C VAL A 203 -3.73 -4.69 5.55
N LEU A 204 -4.21 -3.55 6.00
CA LEU A 204 -5.31 -3.44 6.95
C LEU A 204 -6.58 -3.06 6.22
N ILE A 205 -7.66 -3.79 6.51
CA ILE A 205 -8.98 -3.52 5.96
C ILE A 205 -9.83 -2.93 7.07
N GLY A 206 -10.43 -1.76 6.83
CA GLY A 206 -11.33 -1.13 7.79
C GLY A 206 -12.55 -2.01 8.07
N GLY A 207 -12.94 -2.12 9.34
CA GLY A 207 -14.13 -2.82 9.81
C GLY A 207 -15.39 -1.95 9.85
N ASP A 208 -16.50 -2.53 10.28
CA ASP A 208 -17.67 -1.78 10.74
C ASP A 208 -17.42 -1.23 12.16
N ASN A 209 -17.89 -0.02 12.41
CA ASN A 209 -18.12 0.48 13.76
C ASN A 209 -19.40 -0.17 14.31
#